data_AF-A0A2E9D4C6-F1
#
_entry.id   AF-A0A2E9D4C6-F1
#
_cell.length_a   1.000
_cell.length_b   1.000
_cell.length_c   1.000
_cell.angle_alpha   90.00
_cell.angle_beta   90.00
_cell.angle_gamma   90.00
#
_symmetry.space_group_name_H-M   'P 1'
#
loop_
_entity.id
_entity.type
_entity.pdbx_description
1 polymer ?
#
loop_
_entity_poly.entity_id
_entity_poly.type
_entity_poly.pdbx_seq_one_letter_code
_entity_poly.pdbx_strand_id
1 'polypeptide(L)'
;MLGDDRAEELVPQIKRAYRELAELAHSGDIPIAIMWLAYGKPGDYEEELVQAADELDVHYIDAYRALSGTKAIIATRMVSRFNPHPNIRSHQYVASKLLGDLAELNLLPTVPNGS
;
A
#
# COMPACT_ATOMS: atom_id res chain seq x y z
N MET A 1 20.78 -16.56 -6.68
CA MET A 1 19.36 -16.96 -6.77
C MET A 1 18.91 -17.33 -5.37
N LEU A 2 18.20 -16.43 -4.70
CA LEU A 2 17.35 -16.71 -3.54
C LEU A 2 15.93 -16.46 -4.07
N GLY A 3 15.45 -17.37 -4.92
CA GLY A 3 14.42 -17.06 -5.92
C GLY A 3 13.01 -17.44 -5.49
N ASP A 4 12.73 -18.73 -5.32
CA ASP A 4 11.33 -19.20 -5.31
C ASP A 4 10.90 -19.80 -3.96
N ASP A 5 11.74 -20.56 -3.26
CA ASP A 5 11.32 -21.29 -2.04
C ASP A 5 10.88 -20.37 -0.88
N ARG A 6 11.44 -19.15 -0.81
CA ARG A 6 11.06 -18.16 0.22
C ARG A 6 9.73 -17.49 -0.07
N ALA A 7 9.37 -17.33 -1.35
CA ALA A 7 8.10 -16.75 -1.75
C ALA A 7 6.95 -17.67 -1.33
N GLU A 8 7.10 -18.97 -1.60
CA GLU A 8 6.13 -20.01 -1.23
C GLU A 8 5.89 -20.07 0.30
N GLU A 9 6.90 -19.76 1.11
CA GLU A 9 6.77 -19.71 2.58
C GLU A 9 6.16 -18.39 3.09
N LEU A 10 6.54 -17.25 2.49
CA LEU A 10 6.19 -15.92 2.99
C LEU A 10 4.78 -15.48 2.56
N VAL A 11 4.37 -15.78 1.33
CA VAL A 11 3.05 -15.36 0.81
C VAL A 11 1.90 -15.88 1.68
N PRO A 12 1.85 -17.16 2.10
CA PRO A 12 0.79 -17.63 3.00
C PRO A 12 0.78 -16.91 4.35
N GLN A 13 1.94 -16.57 4.91
CA GLN A 13 2.05 -15.83 6.17
C GLN A 13 1.52 -14.39 6.03
N ILE A 14 1.85 -13.74 4.91
CA ILE A 14 1.36 -12.41 4.57
C ILE A 14 -0.17 -12.43 4.42
N LYS A 15 -0.71 -13.36 3.62
CA LYS A 15 -2.16 -13.54 3.46
C LYS A 15 -2.86 -13.79 4.79
N ARG A 16 -2.28 -14.64 5.65
CA ARG A 16 -2.80 -14.90 7.00
C ARG A 16 -2.85 -13.63 7.86
N ALA A 17 -1.77 -12.85 7.88
CA ALA A 17 -1.71 -11.63 8.67
C ALA A 17 -2.75 -10.59 8.21
N TYR A 18 -2.95 -10.43 6.90
CA TYR A 18 -4.00 -9.56 6.38
C TYR A 18 -5.40 -10.04 6.73
N ARG A 19 -5.65 -11.35 6.68
CA ARG A 19 -6.92 -11.93 7.10
C ARG A 19 -7.23 -11.64 8.56
N GLU A 20 -6.27 -11.86 9.45
CA GLU A 20 -6.42 -11.58 10.88
C GLU A 20 -6.72 -10.09 11.13
N LEU A 21 -6.08 -9.18 10.39
CA LEU A 21 -6.35 -7.75 10.47
C LEU A 21 -7.73 -7.36 9.92
N ALA A 22 -8.15 -7.97 8.80
CA ALA A 22 -9.46 -7.72 8.20
C ALA A 22 -10.58 -8.25 9.09
N GLU A 23 -10.45 -9.45 9.66
CA GLU A 23 -11.39 -10.00 10.63
C GLU A 23 -11.53 -9.11 11.86
N LEU A 24 -10.41 -8.62 12.40
CA LEU A 24 -10.42 -7.69 13.53
C LEU A 24 -11.13 -6.37 13.17
N ALA A 25 -10.83 -5.81 11.99
CA ALA A 25 -11.45 -4.59 11.51
C ALA A 25 -12.97 -4.75 11.31
N HIS A 26 -13.39 -5.83 10.66
CA HIS A 26 -14.80 -6.17 10.46
C HIS A 26 -15.52 -6.40 11.78
N SER A 27 -14.88 -7.02 12.78
CA SER A 27 -15.48 -7.21 14.10
C SER A 27 -15.79 -5.91 14.85
N GLY A 28 -15.11 -4.82 14.47
CA GLY A 28 -15.31 -3.48 15.02
C GLY A 28 -16.05 -2.52 14.10
N ASP A 29 -16.60 -2.99 12.97
CA ASP A 29 -17.16 -2.16 11.90
C ASP A 29 -16.19 -1.03 11.44
N ILE A 30 -14.88 -1.32 11.45
CA ILE A 30 -13.83 -0.38 11.05
C ILE A 30 -13.52 -0.62 9.57
N PRO A 31 -13.73 0.37 8.69
CA PRO A 31 -13.38 0.23 7.29
C PRO A 31 -11.86 0.35 7.12
N ILE A 32 -11.26 -0.54 6.32
CA ILE A 32 -9.80 -0.62 6.12
C ILE A 32 -9.42 -0.58 4.64
N ALA A 33 -8.18 -0.19 4.39
CA ALA A 33 -7.52 -0.29 3.09
C ALA A 33 -6.08 -0.77 3.25
N ILE A 34 -5.60 -1.57 2.30
CA ILE A 34 -4.22 -2.04 2.20
C ILE A 34 -3.47 -1.15 1.22
N MET A 35 -2.32 -0.63 1.63
CA MET A 35 -1.50 0.24 0.78
C MET A 35 -0.10 -0.36 0.58
N TRP A 36 0.38 -0.38 -0.65
CA TRP A 36 1.75 -0.74 -0.98
C TRP A 36 2.69 0.48 -0.98
N LEU A 37 3.82 0.37 -0.29
CA LEU A 37 4.73 1.49 0.02
C LEU A 37 6.13 1.39 -0.61
N ALA A 38 6.42 0.40 -1.47
CA ALA A 38 7.79 0.12 -1.89
C ALA A 38 8.25 0.90 -3.14
N TYR A 39 9.55 1.25 -3.16
CA TYR A 39 10.23 1.93 -4.28
C TYR A 39 11.13 0.98 -5.08
N GLY A 40 11.08 1.05 -6.41
CA GLY A 40 12.17 0.57 -7.28
C GLY A 40 11.95 -0.74 -8.02
N LYS A 41 10.97 -1.54 -7.61
CA LYS A 41 10.35 -2.65 -8.35
C LYS A 41 9.02 -2.96 -7.62
N PRO A 42 7.94 -3.35 -8.31
CA PRO A 42 6.93 -4.21 -7.69
C PRO A 42 7.69 -5.24 -6.86
N GLY A 43 7.41 -5.34 -5.56
CA GLY A 43 8.02 -6.42 -4.80
C GLY A 43 7.63 -7.73 -5.49
N ASP A 44 8.38 -8.80 -5.25
CA ASP A 44 8.06 -10.14 -5.76
C ASP A 44 6.68 -10.67 -5.26
N TYR A 45 5.86 -9.82 -4.63
CA TYR A 45 4.64 -10.12 -3.90
C TYR A 45 3.48 -9.13 -4.13
N GLU A 46 3.61 -8.15 -5.04
CA GLU A 46 2.56 -7.12 -5.24
C GLU A 46 1.25 -7.74 -5.73
N GLU A 47 1.32 -8.70 -6.65
CA GLU A 47 0.15 -9.39 -7.21
C GLU A 47 -0.58 -10.20 -6.13
N GLU A 48 0.17 -10.86 -5.25
CA GLU A 48 -0.33 -11.63 -4.13
C GLU A 48 -1.03 -10.76 -3.09
N LEU A 49 -0.57 -9.52 -2.91
CA LEU A 49 -1.22 -8.53 -2.04
C LEU A 49 -2.52 -8.01 -2.64
N VAL A 50 -2.55 -7.77 -3.95
CA VAL A 50 -3.78 -7.40 -4.65
C VAL A 50 -4.81 -8.53 -4.54
N GLN A 51 -4.39 -9.78 -4.77
CA GLN A 51 -5.25 -10.95 -4.59
C GLN A 51 -5.74 -11.10 -3.14
N ALA A 52 -4.87 -10.87 -2.15
CA ALA A 52 -5.26 -10.94 -0.75
C ALA A 52 -6.29 -9.85 -0.40
N ALA A 53 -6.14 -8.63 -0.94
CA ALA A 53 -7.11 -7.56 -0.73
C ALA A 53 -8.48 -7.92 -1.33
N ASP A 54 -8.51 -8.49 -2.54
CA ASP A 54 -9.72 -8.97 -3.21
C ASP A 54 -10.40 -10.12 -2.43
N GLU A 55 -9.63 -11.13 -2.00
CA GLU A 55 -10.13 -12.25 -1.19
C GLU A 55 -10.77 -11.80 0.14
N LEU A 56 -10.31 -10.67 0.69
CA LEU A 56 -10.74 -10.16 1.99
C LEU A 56 -11.82 -9.07 1.89
N ASP A 57 -12.23 -8.70 0.67
CA ASP A 57 -13.11 -7.55 0.39
C ASP A 57 -12.58 -6.24 1.01
N VAL A 58 -11.27 -6.02 0.88
CA VAL A 58 -10.57 -4.83 1.39
C VAL A 58 -10.07 -3.99 0.23
N HIS A 59 -10.17 -2.67 0.34
CA HIS A 59 -9.65 -1.77 -0.69
C HIS A 59 -8.13 -1.85 -0.79
N TYR A 60 -7.62 -1.99 -2.02
CA TYR A 60 -6.19 -1.88 -2.31
C TYR A 60 -5.86 -0.50 -2.88
N ILE A 61 -4.89 0.18 -2.27
CA ILE A 61 -4.44 1.52 -2.67
C ILE A 61 -3.02 1.44 -3.23
N ASP A 62 -2.89 1.72 -4.52
CA ASP A 62 -1.63 1.74 -5.25
C ASP A 62 -1.03 3.15 -5.35
N ALA A 63 -0.79 3.77 -4.19
CA ALA A 63 -0.31 5.15 -4.13
C ALA A 63 1.10 5.33 -4.72
N TYR A 64 1.90 4.26 -4.79
CA TYR A 64 3.27 4.31 -5.31
C TYR A 64 3.37 4.05 -6.81
N ARG A 65 2.53 3.23 -7.45
CA ARG A 65 2.51 3.19 -8.93
C ARG A 65 2.06 4.52 -9.52
N ALA A 66 1.27 5.31 -8.80
CA ALA A 66 0.96 6.69 -9.20
C ALA A 66 2.21 7.58 -9.28
N LEU A 67 3.33 7.23 -8.61
CA LEU A 67 4.62 7.90 -8.81
C LEU A 67 5.32 7.44 -10.09
N SER A 68 5.10 6.19 -10.54
CA SER A 68 5.85 5.45 -11.58
C SER A 68 5.98 6.13 -12.96
N GLY A 69 5.21 7.20 -13.24
CA GLY A 69 5.27 8.00 -14.46
C GLY A 69 5.65 9.48 -14.27
N THR A 70 6.02 9.91 -13.06
CA THR A 70 6.25 11.33 -12.75
C THR A 70 7.74 11.70 -12.81
N LYS A 71 8.08 12.92 -13.22
CA LYS A 71 9.45 13.44 -13.17
C LYS A 71 10.05 13.42 -11.74
N ALA A 72 9.21 13.35 -10.71
CA ALA A 72 9.63 13.20 -9.31
C ALA A 72 10.42 11.90 -9.09
N ILE A 73 10.13 10.83 -9.82
CA ILE A 73 10.89 9.57 -9.74
C ILE A 73 12.32 9.72 -10.21
N ILE A 74 12.61 10.55 -11.21
CA ILE A 74 13.97 10.69 -11.74
C ILE A 74 14.92 11.22 -10.66
N ALA A 75 14.44 12.13 -9.80
CA ALA A 75 15.22 12.65 -8.67
C ALA A 75 15.40 11.62 -7.55
N THR A 76 14.42 10.76 -7.31
CA THR A 76 14.43 9.76 -6.23
C THR A 76 15.21 8.49 -6.61
N ARG A 77 15.18 8.08 -7.90
CA ARG A 77 15.86 6.87 -8.42
C ARG A 77 17.38 6.99 -8.39
N MET A 78 17.90 8.22 -8.51
CA MET A 78 19.35 8.46 -8.43
C MET A 78 19.91 8.27 -7.02
N VAL A 79 19.07 8.33 -5.98
CA VAL A 79 19.49 8.19 -4.57
C VAL A 79 19.24 6.76 -4.06
N SER A 80 18.37 5.98 -4.72
CA SER A 80 17.75 4.81 -4.10
C SER A 80 18.35 3.44 -4.40
N ARG A 81 19.49 3.33 -5.11
CA ARG A 81 20.11 2.01 -5.34
C ARG A 81 20.51 1.33 -4.01
N PHE A 82 20.65 2.12 -2.93
CA PHE A 82 21.01 1.66 -1.58
C PHE A 82 20.13 2.24 -0.45
N ASN A 83 19.14 3.09 -0.75
CA ASN A 83 18.27 3.67 0.25
C ASN A 83 16.81 3.73 -0.27
N PRO A 84 15.91 2.85 0.19
CA PRO A 84 14.53 2.77 -0.31
C PRO A 84 13.65 3.95 0.14
N HIS A 85 14.18 4.91 0.90
CA HIS A 85 13.42 6.01 1.49
C HIS A 85 13.30 7.20 0.52
N PRO A 86 12.06 7.60 0.14
CA PRO A 86 11.84 8.78 -0.68
C PRO A 86 12.23 10.09 0.01
N ASN A 87 12.42 11.17 -0.76
CA ASN A 87 12.53 12.52 -0.19
C ASN A 87 11.14 13.08 0.19
N ILE A 88 11.14 14.20 0.93
CA ILE A 88 9.90 14.86 1.40
C ILE A 88 8.89 15.17 0.28
N ARG A 89 9.35 15.57 -0.90
CA ARG A 89 8.46 15.87 -2.04
C ARG A 89 7.77 14.62 -2.56
N SER A 90 8.47 13.48 -2.56
CA SER A 90 7.90 12.19 -2.94
C SER A 90 6.85 11.74 -1.91
N HIS A 91 7.13 11.89 -0.61
CA HIS A 91 6.15 11.63 0.44
C HIS A 91 4.90 12.51 0.32
N GLN A 92 5.04 13.81 0.04
CA GLN A 92 3.91 14.72 -0.14
C GLN A 92 3.02 14.30 -1.32
N TYR A 93 3.60 13.83 -2.42
CA TYR A 93 2.84 13.33 -3.56
C TYR A 93 2.05 12.07 -3.21
N VAL A 94 2.69 11.08 -2.57
CA VAL A 94 2.02 9.84 -2.13
C VAL A 94 0.89 10.17 -1.17
N ALA A 95 1.13 11.05 -0.19
CA ALA A 95 0.10 11.49 0.76
C ALA A 95 -1.09 12.16 0.05
N SER A 96 -0.83 13.00 -0.95
CA SER A 96 -1.91 13.66 -1.71
C SER A 96 -2.74 12.66 -2.52
N LYS A 97 -2.10 11.63 -3.08
CA LYS A 97 -2.80 10.55 -3.78
C LYS A 97 -3.62 9.69 -2.85
N LEU A 98 -3.01 9.24 -1.75
CA LEU A 98 -3.67 8.50 -0.69
C LEU A 98 -4.90 9.26 -0.17
N LEU A 99 -4.80 10.56 0.06
CA LEU A 99 -5.95 11.37 0.50
C LEU A 99 -7.09 11.38 -0.52
N GLY A 100 -6.79 11.44 -1.82
CA GLY A 100 -7.78 11.33 -2.89
C GLY A 100 -8.46 9.97 -2.90
N ASP A 101 -7.68 8.89 -2.87
CA ASP A 101 -8.19 7.53 -2.90
C ASP A 101 -9.04 7.24 -1.65
N LEU A 102 -8.60 7.65 -0.46
CA LEU A 102 -9.38 7.54 0.78
C LEU A 102 -10.68 8.35 0.73
N ALA A 103 -10.70 9.51 0.07
CA ALA A 103 -11.91 10.31 -0.10
C ALA A 103 -12.92 9.60 -1.01
N GLU A 104 -12.47 9.05 -2.14
CA GLU A 104 -13.31 8.28 -3.07
C GLU A 104 -13.91 7.03 -2.41
N LEU A 105 -13.16 6.42 -1.49
CA LEU A 105 -13.58 5.25 -0.72
C LEU A 105 -14.40 5.58 0.54
N ASN A 106 -14.69 6.85 0.82
CA ASN A 106 -15.32 7.31 2.07
C ASN A 106 -14.60 6.85 3.35
N LEU A 107 -13.28 6.68 3.29
CA LEU A 107 -12.43 6.24 4.40
C LEU A 107 -11.80 7.40 5.18
N LEU A 108 -11.99 8.64 4.73
CA LEU A 108 -11.57 9.80 5.51
C LEU A 108 -12.50 9.95 6.71
N PRO A 109 -11.94 10.25 7.91
CA PRO A 109 -12.78 10.51 9.07
C PRO A 109 -13.75 11.64 8.75
N THR A 110 -15.04 11.39 8.94
CA THR A 110 -16.01 12.47 8.97
C THR A 110 -15.62 13.36 10.14
N VAL A 111 -15.14 14.57 9.86
CA VAL A 111 -14.98 15.56 10.92
C VAL A 111 -16.36 15.66 11.57
N PRO A 112 -16.51 15.37 12.88
CA PRO A 112 -17.76 15.66 13.55
C PRO A 112 -17.94 17.16 13.35
N ASN A 113 -18.99 17.57 12.64
CA ASN A 113 -19.37 18.97 12.61
C ASN A 113 -19.46 19.38 14.09
N GLY A 114 -18.51 20.20 14.53
CA GLY A 114 -18.46 20.64 15.92
C GLY A 114 -19.79 21.28 16.26
N SER A 115 -20.54 20.59 17.12
CA SER A 115 -21.71 21.12 17.82
C SER A 115 -21.28 22.10 18.91
#